data_AF-A0A352NL28-F1
#
_entry.id   AF-A0A352NL28-F1
#
_cell.length_a   1.000
_cell.length_b   1.000
_cell.length_c   1.000
_cell.angle_alpha   90.00
_cell.angle_beta   90.00
_cell.angle_gamma   90.00
#
_symmetry.space_group_name_H-M   'P 1'
#
loop_
_entity.id
_entity.type
_entity.pdbx_description
1 polymer ?
#
loop_
_entity_poly.entity_id
_entity_poly.type
_entity_poly.pdbx_seq_one_letter_code
_entity_poly.pdbx_strand_id
1 'polypeptide(L)'
;MRDELKTESVMELIEKGKKRGVLTYNEIMDSLQGTDLTPEQIDDIYEKLAGLGIEIVPEVPEIEPIDGSTIEETPAEEVEVDLTVPEGVGIDDPVRMYLKEIGRVPLLTPEEEVDLAKRMELGDDGAKRRLAEANLRLVVSIAKRYVGRGMLFLDLIQEGNLGLIKAVEKFDYRKGYKFSTYATWWIR
;
A
#
# COMPACT_ATOMS: atom_id res chain seq x y z
N MET A 1 13.25 27.01 5.99
CA MET A 1 12.20 26.35 6.81
C MET A 1 11.59 25.12 6.15
N ARG A 2 10.80 25.18 5.06
CA ARG A 2 10.16 23.96 4.49
C ARG A 2 11.13 22.90 3.93
N ASP A 3 12.28 23.29 3.36
CA ASP A 3 13.28 22.32 2.85
C ASP A 3 14.25 21.78 3.91
N GLU A 4 14.42 22.50 5.03
CA GLU A 4 15.25 22.03 6.15
C GLU A 4 14.55 20.89 6.90
N LEU A 5 13.24 21.02 7.14
CA LEU A 5 12.41 19.96 7.74
C LEU A 5 12.40 18.68 6.90
N LYS A 6 12.35 18.80 5.56
CA LYS A 6 12.42 17.64 4.64
C LYS A 6 13.75 16.88 4.76
N THR A 7 14.86 17.62 4.90
CA THR A 7 16.19 17.02 4.96
C THR A 7 16.42 16.32 6.30
N GLU A 8 15.89 16.87 7.39
CA GLU A 8 16.01 16.34 8.74
C GLU A 8 15.24 15.00 8.89
N SER A 9 13.98 14.95 8.45
CA SER A 9 13.15 13.72 8.47
C SER A 9 13.77 12.57 7.67
N VAL A 10 14.34 12.87 6.50
CA VAL A 10 14.97 11.85 5.64
C VAL A 10 16.29 11.37 6.26
N MET A 11 17.06 12.25 6.90
CA MET A 11 18.29 11.84 7.59
C MET A 11 18.02 10.94 8.80
N GLU A 12 16.98 11.23 9.60
CA GLU A 12 16.57 10.34 10.70
C GLU A 12 16.19 8.94 10.19
N LEU A 13 15.46 8.87 9.06
CA LEU A 13 15.10 7.60 8.44
C LEU A 13 16.32 6.80 8.02
N ILE A 14 17.29 7.46 7.37
CA ILE A 14 18.54 6.81 6.97
C ILE A 14 19.32 6.32 8.19
N GLU A 15 19.34 7.07 9.30
CA GLU A 15 20.06 6.66 10.51
C GLU A 15 19.39 5.45 11.18
N LYS A 16 18.06 5.42 11.25
CA LYS A 16 17.29 4.26 11.76
C LYS A 16 17.49 3.03 10.87
N GLY A 17 17.36 3.21 9.55
CA GLY A 17 17.53 2.13 8.58
C GLY A 17 18.96 1.58 8.54
N LYS A 18 19.99 2.42 8.67
CA LYS A 18 21.39 1.96 8.77
C LYS A 18 21.67 1.16 10.03
N LYS A 19 21.01 1.47 11.16
CA LYS A 19 21.20 0.74 12.42
C LYS A 19 20.55 -0.65 12.38
N ARG A 20 19.41 -0.79 11.71
CA ARG A 20 18.61 -2.02 11.70
C ARG A 20 18.75 -2.86 10.44
N GLY A 21 19.22 -2.27 9.33
CA GLY A 21 19.24 -2.88 8.00
C GLY A 21 17.85 -2.98 7.35
N VAL A 22 16.78 -2.77 8.12
CA VAL A 22 15.38 -2.84 7.68
C VAL A 22 14.59 -1.63 8.18
N LEU A 23 13.62 -1.16 7.39
CA LEU A 23 12.63 -0.16 7.77
C LEU A 23 11.23 -0.66 7.40
N THR A 24 10.25 -0.44 8.27
CA THR A 24 8.86 -0.76 7.93
C THR A 24 8.20 0.36 7.13
N TYR A 25 7.12 0.04 6.40
CA TYR A 25 6.37 1.07 5.68
C TYR A 25 5.86 2.16 6.61
N ASN A 26 5.27 1.84 7.76
CA ASN A 26 4.76 2.87 8.67
C ASN A 26 5.88 3.75 9.25
N GLU A 27 7.07 3.20 9.51
CA GLU A 27 8.21 4.01 9.97
C GLU A 27 8.64 5.05 8.93
N ILE A 28 8.74 4.64 7.66
CA ILE A 28 9.03 5.56 6.56
C ILE A 28 7.91 6.60 6.43
N MET A 29 6.66 6.14 6.51
CA MET A 29 5.48 6.99 6.33
C MET A 29 5.31 8.00 7.45
N ASP A 30 5.53 7.62 8.71
CA ASP A 30 5.39 8.47 9.89
C ASP A 30 6.50 9.52 9.96
N SER A 31 7.72 9.14 9.62
CA SER A 31 8.82 10.10 9.52
C SER A 31 8.60 11.11 8.38
N LEU A 32 7.86 10.75 7.33
CA LEU A 32 7.53 11.64 6.21
C LEU A 32 6.17 12.35 6.37
N GLN A 33 5.41 12.09 7.45
CA GLN A 33 4.14 12.78 7.70
C GLN A 33 4.35 14.29 7.85
N GLY A 34 3.56 15.09 7.11
CA GLY A 34 3.63 16.55 7.13
C GLY A 34 4.60 17.16 6.12
N THR A 35 5.21 16.35 5.24
CA THR A 35 5.98 16.84 4.09
C THR A 35 5.15 16.73 2.80
N ASP A 36 5.00 17.86 2.09
CA ASP A 36 4.45 17.87 0.73
C ASP A 36 5.53 17.31 -0.22
N LEU A 37 5.58 15.98 -0.36
CA LEU A 37 6.46 15.28 -1.29
C LEU A 37 5.69 14.87 -2.53
N THR A 38 6.31 15.09 -3.68
CA THR A 38 5.83 14.53 -4.94
C THR A 38 6.14 13.03 -5.02
N PRO A 39 5.36 12.25 -5.78
CA PRO A 39 5.65 10.82 -6.01
C PRO A 39 7.08 10.58 -6.50
N GLU A 40 7.60 11.46 -7.34
CA GLU A 40 8.97 11.37 -7.87
C GLU A 40 10.02 11.58 -6.76
N GLN A 41 9.76 12.47 -5.79
CA GLN A 41 10.68 12.68 -4.65
C GLN A 41 10.64 11.52 -3.64
N ILE A 42 9.52 10.82 -3.55
CA ILE A 42 9.38 9.64 -2.71
C ILE A 42 10.14 8.47 -3.34
N ASP A 43 10.03 8.32 -4.66
CA ASP A 43 10.84 7.36 -5.43
C ASP A 43 12.34 7.60 -5.19
N ASP A 44 12.81 8.86 -5.24
CA ASP A 44 14.21 9.20 -4.95
C ASP A 44 14.65 8.79 -3.53
N ILE A 45 13.73 8.86 -2.55
CA ILE A 45 14.02 8.45 -1.16
C ILE A 45 14.17 6.93 -1.11
N TYR A 46 13.28 6.19 -1.77
CA TYR A 46 13.37 4.73 -1.81
C TYR A 46 14.61 4.23 -2.54
N GLU A 47 14.97 4.84 -3.67
CA GLU A 47 16.21 4.52 -4.38
C GLU A 47 17.44 4.79 -3.51
N LYS A 48 17.44 5.89 -2.74
CA LYS A 48 18.51 6.18 -1.78
C LYS A 48 18.57 5.18 -0.64
N LEU A 49 17.43 4.78 -0.08
CA LEU A 49 17.39 3.78 1.00
C LEU A 49 17.88 2.42 0.50
N ALA A 50 17.43 1.99 -0.69
CA ALA A 50 17.87 0.76 -1.32
C ALA A 50 19.37 0.79 -1.68
N GLY A 51 19.86 1.90 -2.23
CA GLY A 51 21.29 2.11 -2.54
C GLY A 51 22.19 2.14 -1.29
N LEU A 52 21.61 2.41 -0.12
CA LEU A 52 22.28 2.33 1.18
C LEU A 52 22.18 0.94 1.83
N GLY A 53 21.55 -0.03 1.16
CA GLY A 53 21.40 -1.41 1.64
C GLY A 53 20.32 -1.57 2.72
N ILE A 54 19.33 -0.68 2.76
CA ILE A 54 18.22 -0.74 3.70
C ILE A 54 17.04 -1.42 3.00
N GLU A 55 16.61 -2.56 3.52
CA GLU A 55 15.46 -3.30 3.02
C GLU A 55 14.16 -2.73 3.60
N ILE A 56 13.12 -2.63 2.77
CA ILE A 56 11.85 -2.01 3.17
C ILE A 56 10.79 -3.09 3.22
N VAL A 57 10.29 -3.34 4.42
CA VAL A 57 9.35 -4.44 4.69
C VAL A 57 7.93 -3.93 4.97
N PRO A 58 6.91 -4.69 4.55
CA PRO A 58 5.56 -4.50 5.05
C PRO A 58 5.51 -4.69 6.55
N GLU A 59 4.88 -3.74 7.25
CA GLU A 59 4.38 -4.04 8.58
C GLU A 59 3.15 -4.94 8.40
N VAL A 60 3.34 -6.23 8.65
CA VAL A 60 2.22 -7.12 8.96
C VAL A 60 1.65 -6.63 10.29
N PRO A 61 0.34 -6.35 10.39
CA PRO A 61 -0.24 -6.09 11.70
C PRO A 61 0.09 -7.29 12.60
N GLU A 62 0.59 -7.04 13.82
CA GLU A 62 0.64 -8.07 14.86
C GLU A 62 -0.80 -8.55 15.08
N ILE A 63 -1.17 -9.64 14.42
CA ILE A 63 -2.37 -10.38 14.77
C ILE A 63 -2.02 -11.04 16.10
N GLU A 64 -2.80 -10.76 17.16
CA GLU A 64 -2.67 -11.52 18.40
C GLU A 64 -2.70 -13.01 18.05
N PRO A 65 -1.71 -13.81 18.51
CA PRO A 65 -1.64 -15.21 18.14
C PRO A 65 -2.87 -15.92 18.72
N ILE A 66 -3.80 -16.30 17.84
CA ILE A 66 -4.89 -17.21 18.18
C ILE A 66 -4.26 -18.60 18.25
N ASP A 67 -3.99 -19.02 19.48
CA ASP A 67 -3.76 -20.38 19.97
C ASP A 67 -3.09 -21.37 18.99
N GLY A 68 -1.78 -21.55 19.19
CA GLY A 68 -1.15 -22.87 19.10
C GLY A 68 -0.94 -23.46 17.70
N SER A 69 -0.02 -22.90 16.92
CA SER A 69 0.93 -23.74 16.17
C SER A 69 2.20 -22.96 15.79
N THR A 70 3.32 -23.65 15.96
CA THR A 70 4.70 -23.21 15.73
C THR A 70 4.89 -22.55 14.36
N ILE A 71 5.46 -21.34 14.36
CA ILE A 71 5.89 -20.62 13.15
C ILE A 71 7.28 -21.15 12.77
N GLU A 72 7.35 -21.99 11.74
CA GLU A 72 8.56 -22.19 10.92
C GLU A 72 8.60 -21.10 9.83
N GLU A 73 9.81 -20.65 9.50
CA GLU A 73 10.09 -19.53 8.59
C GLU A 73 9.75 -19.81 7.11
N THR A 74 9.17 -18.80 6.44
CA THR A 74 9.02 -18.54 4.98
C THR A 74 7.97 -19.31 4.18
N PRO A 75 7.49 -18.79 3.01
CA PRO A 75 7.24 -17.40 2.58
C PRO A 75 5.78 -17.19 2.10
N ALA A 76 5.40 -15.93 1.87
CA ALA A 76 4.12 -15.48 1.31
C ALA A 76 2.90 -15.57 2.24
N GLU A 77 2.88 -14.75 3.28
CA GLU A 77 1.63 -14.51 4.02
C GLU A 77 0.68 -13.63 3.21
N GLU A 78 -0.41 -14.25 2.82
CA GLU A 78 -1.63 -13.66 2.30
C GLU A 78 -2.07 -12.51 3.22
N VAL A 79 -2.16 -11.30 2.67
CA VAL A 79 -2.80 -10.20 3.39
C VAL A 79 -4.30 -10.47 3.39
N GLU A 80 -4.78 -11.26 4.36
CA GLU A 80 -6.19 -11.30 4.70
C GLU A 80 -6.57 -9.93 5.29
N VAL A 81 -6.84 -8.97 4.41
CA VAL A 81 -7.47 -7.72 4.80
C VAL A 81 -8.80 -8.09 5.45
N ASP A 82 -8.92 -7.83 6.75
CA ASP A 82 -10.17 -7.94 7.48
C ASP A 82 -11.21 -7.03 6.83
N LEU A 83 -12.10 -7.62 6.02
CA LEU A 83 -13.20 -6.94 5.34
C LEU A 83 -14.42 -6.79 6.25
N THR A 84 -14.30 -7.06 7.57
CA THR A 84 -15.40 -6.84 8.49
C THR A 84 -15.80 -5.37 8.50
N VAL A 85 -17.12 -5.17 8.52
CA VAL A 85 -17.78 -3.87 8.50
C VAL A 85 -17.90 -3.39 9.95
N PRO A 86 -17.67 -2.11 10.26
CA PRO A 86 -17.91 -1.58 11.61
C PRO A 86 -19.33 -1.91 12.10
N GLU A 87 -19.47 -2.27 13.37
CA GLU A 87 -20.78 -2.56 13.96
C GLU A 87 -21.71 -1.33 13.86
N GLY A 88 -22.92 -1.52 13.32
CA GLY A 88 -23.92 -0.46 13.08
C GLY A 88 -24.36 -0.29 11.63
N VAL A 89 -23.78 -1.05 10.70
CA VAL A 89 -24.08 -1.00 9.28
C VAL A 89 -25.13 -2.06 8.88
N GLY A 90 -26.28 -1.61 8.35
CA GLY A 90 -27.38 -2.47 7.90
C GLY A 90 -27.00 -3.42 6.74
N ILE A 91 -27.74 -4.52 6.60
CA ILE A 91 -27.49 -5.59 5.62
C ILE A 91 -27.67 -5.13 4.16
N ASP A 92 -28.44 -4.05 3.92
CA ASP A 92 -28.64 -3.40 2.61
C ASP A 92 -27.67 -2.23 2.34
N ASP A 93 -26.54 -2.14 3.04
CA ASP A 93 -25.56 -1.07 2.84
C ASP A 93 -24.78 -1.26 1.53
N PRO A 94 -24.79 -0.27 0.61
CA PRO A 94 -23.89 -0.21 -0.55
C PRO A 94 -22.42 -0.52 -0.24
N VAL A 95 -21.91 -0.15 0.94
CA VAL A 95 -20.55 -0.50 1.41
C VAL A 95 -20.37 -2.01 1.48
N ARG A 96 -21.33 -2.72 2.06
CA ARG A 96 -21.23 -4.17 2.28
C ARG A 96 -21.29 -4.93 0.95
N MET A 97 -22.10 -4.45 0.01
CA MET A 97 -22.14 -4.98 -1.36
C MET A 97 -20.79 -4.79 -2.05
N TYR A 98 -20.22 -3.59 -1.99
CA TYR A 98 -18.92 -3.28 -2.56
C TYR A 98 -17.79 -4.15 -1.98
N LEU A 99 -17.70 -4.27 -0.64
CA LEU A 99 -16.69 -5.11 0.02
C LEU A 99 -16.80 -6.59 -0.39
N LYS A 100 -18.03 -7.08 -0.56
CA LYS A 100 -18.28 -8.45 -1.04
C LYS A 100 -17.86 -8.63 -2.50
N GLU A 101 -18.05 -7.63 -3.35
CA GLU A 101 -17.65 -7.69 -4.75
C GLU A 101 -16.12 -7.72 -4.90
N ILE A 102 -15.41 -6.80 -4.25
CA ILE A 102 -13.93 -6.76 -4.33
C ILE A 102 -13.29 -7.98 -3.66
N GLY A 103 -13.93 -8.57 -2.64
CA GLY A 103 -13.44 -9.77 -1.97
C GLY A 103 -13.50 -11.04 -2.83
N ARG A 104 -14.22 -11.02 -3.96
CA ARG A 104 -14.26 -12.14 -4.93
C ARG A 104 -13.10 -12.11 -5.91
N VAL A 105 -12.40 -10.98 -6.02
CA VAL A 105 -11.24 -10.85 -6.92
C VAL A 105 -10.03 -11.50 -6.23
N PRO A 106 -9.38 -12.50 -6.84
CA PRO A 106 -8.22 -13.11 -6.24
C PRO A 106 -7.03 -12.14 -6.25
N LEU A 107 -6.20 -12.23 -5.21
CA LEU A 107 -4.96 -11.49 -5.09
C LEU A 107 -3.97 -11.92 -6.18
N LEU A 108 -3.04 -11.04 -6.49
CA LEU A 108 -1.98 -11.31 -7.46
C LEU A 108 -0.72 -11.81 -6.76
N THR A 109 -0.03 -12.75 -7.39
CA THR A 109 1.35 -13.06 -7.00
C THR A 109 2.32 -11.98 -7.54
N PRO A 110 3.54 -11.85 -6.99
CA PRO A 110 4.54 -10.93 -7.52
C PRO A 110 4.85 -11.14 -9.00
N GLU A 111 4.84 -12.39 -9.47
CA GLU A 111 5.06 -12.73 -10.87
C GLU A 111 3.91 -12.27 -11.77
N GLU A 112 2.66 -12.41 -11.29
CA GLU A 112 1.47 -11.92 -11.98
C GLU A 112 1.45 -10.39 -12.06
N GLU A 113 1.87 -9.68 -10.99
CA GLU A 113 2.01 -8.21 -11.02
C GLU A 113 2.99 -7.79 -12.13
N VAL A 114 4.13 -8.47 -12.25
CA VAL A 114 5.13 -8.19 -13.28
C VAL A 114 4.61 -8.51 -14.68
N ASP A 115 3.87 -9.61 -14.87
CA ASP A 115 3.25 -9.94 -16.16
C ASP A 115 2.23 -8.88 -16.60
N LEU A 116 1.34 -8.49 -15.68
CA LEU A 116 0.36 -7.44 -15.93
C LEU A 116 1.03 -6.12 -16.27
N ALA A 117 2.07 -5.72 -15.53
CA ALA A 117 2.80 -4.49 -15.80
C ALA A 117 3.46 -4.48 -17.19
N LYS A 118 4.05 -5.61 -17.63
CA LYS A 118 4.59 -5.74 -18.99
C LYS A 118 3.52 -5.60 -20.06
N ARG A 119 2.35 -6.21 -19.84
CA ARG A 119 1.22 -6.11 -20.78
C ARG A 119 0.65 -4.69 -20.83
N MET A 120 0.66 -3.98 -19.71
CA MET A 120 0.26 -2.57 -19.64
C MET A 120 1.16 -1.67 -20.49
N GLU A 121 2.48 -1.92 -20.54
CA GLU A 121 3.40 -1.20 -21.44
C GLU A 121 3.06 -1.41 -22.93
N LEU A 122 2.47 -2.56 -23.26
CA LEU A 122 1.99 -2.87 -24.61
C LEU A 122 0.59 -2.29 -24.90
N GLY A 123 0.01 -1.53 -23.97
CA GLY A 123 -1.31 -0.91 -24.13
C GLY A 123 -2.50 -1.82 -23.79
N ASP A 124 -2.28 -2.90 -23.04
CA ASP A 124 -3.37 -3.80 -22.62
C ASP A 124 -4.20 -3.16 -21.49
N ASP A 125 -5.33 -2.55 -21.85
CA ASP A 125 -6.28 -1.99 -20.89
C ASP A 125 -6.93 -3.05 -19.98
N GLY A 126 -6.98 -4.31 -20.42
CA GLY A 126 -7.42 -5.43 -19.60
C GLY A 126 -6.44 -5.71 -18.46
N ALA A 127 -5.14 -5.61 -18.73
CA ALA A 127 -4.11 -5.76 -17.71
C ALA A 127 -4.16 -4.63 -16.68
N LYS A 128 -4.37 -3.38 -17.12
CA LYS A 128 -4.58 -2.23 -16.21
C LYS A 128 -5.77 -2.45 -15.27
N ARG A 129 -6.92 -2.84 -15.84
CA ARG A 129 -8.13 -3.14 -15.05
C ARG A 129 -7.89 -4.25 -14.05
N ARG A 130 -7.22 -5.33 -14.48
CA ARG A 130 -6.92 -6.47 -13.61
C ARG A 130 -6.01 -6.09 -12.43
N LEU A 131 -4.96 -5.30 -12.69
CA LEU A 131 -4.05 -4.84 -11.64
C LEU A 131 -4.78 -3.92 -10.64
N ALA A 132 -5.64 -3.03 -11.12
CA ALA A 132 -6.47 -2.19 -10.26
C ALA A 132 -7.45 -3.02 -9.41
N GLU A 133 -8.24 -3.90 -10.04
CA GLU A 133 -9.26 -4.71 -9.37
C GLU A 133 -8.69 -5.57 -8.24
N ALA A 134 -7.55 -6.22 -8.48
CA ALA A 134 -6.88 -7.05 -7.48
C ALA A 134 -6.38 -6.26 -6.25
N ASN A 135 -6.19 -4.94 -6.41
CA ASN A 135 -5.67 -4.06 -5.37
C ASN A 135 -6.76 -3.17 -4.71
N LEU A 136 -8.05 -3.36 -5.03
CA LEU A 136 -9.12 -2.60 -4.38
C LEU A 136 -9.20 -2.85 -2.86
N ARG A 137 -8.77 -4.03 -2.39
CA ARG A 137 -8.69 -4.34 -0.95
C ARG A 137 -7.66 -3.47 -0.22
N LEU A 138 -6.57 -3.09 -0.88
CA LEU A 138 -5.56 -2.16 -0.35
C LEU A 138 -6.15 -0.76 -0.15
N VAL A 139 -6.99 -0.30 -1.09
CA VAL A 139 -7.67 1.00 -0.94
C VAL A 139 -8.55 1.00 0.31
N VAL A 140 -9.34 -0.06 0.50
CA VAL A 140 -10.20 -0.20 1.68
C VAL A 140 -9.39 -0.20 2.97
N SER A 141 -8.27 -0.95 3.04
CA SER A 141 -7.45 -1.00 4.26
C SER A 141 -6.83 0.36 4.60
N ILE A 142 -6.43 1.14 3.59
CA ILE A 142 -5.91 2.50 3.80
C ILE A 142 -7.03 3.46 4.20
N ALA A 143 -8.17 3.44 3.50
CA ALA A 143 -9.32 4.31 3.75
C ALA A 143 -9.92 4.11 5.16
N LYS A 144 -9.89 2.89 5.70
CA LYS A 144 -10.35 2.58 7.06
C LYS A 144 -9.71 3.49 8.12
N ARG A 145 -8.44 3.88 7.95
CA ARG A 145 -7.69 4.76 8.89
C ARG A 145 -8.21 6.21 8.94
N TYR A 146 -9.03 6.59 7.96
CA TYR A 146 -9.60 7.94 7.83
C TYR A 146 -11.08 8.02 8.17
N VAL A 147 -11.71 6.89 8.51
CA VAL A 147 -13.11 6.84 8.96
C VAL A 147 -13.27 7.67 10.24
N GLY A 148 -14.44 8.31 10.39
CA GLY A 148 -14.76 9.12 11.57
C GLY A 148 -14.17 10.54 11.55
N ARG A 149 -13.50 10.95 10.47
CA ARG A 149 -12.93 12.31 10.29
C ARG A 149 -13.86 13.29 9.54
N GLY A 150 -15.16 13.00 9.48
CA GLY A 150 -16.16 13.88 8.87
C GLY A 150 -16.50 13.62 7.40
N MET A 151 -15.97 12.55 6.80
CA MET A 151 -16.31 12.08 5.45
C MET A 151 -16.88 10.66 5.51
N LEU A 152 -17.80 10.32 4.59
CA LEU A 152 -18.35 8.96 4.50
C LEU A 152 -17.27 7.97 4.05
N PHE A 153 -17.38 6.72 4.50
CA PHE A 153 -16.38 5.70 4.16
C PHE A 153 -16.33 5.39 2.66
N LEU A 154 -17.48 5.40 1.98
CA LEU A 154 -17.53 5.25 0.52
C LEU A 154 -16.75 6.36 -0.18
N ASP A 155 -16.91 7.61 0.25
CA ASP A 155 -16.21 8.74 -0.37
C ASP A 155 -14.69 8.59 -0.22
N LEU A 156 -14.21 8.16 0.96
CA LEU A 156 -12.80 7.85 1.19
C LEU A 156 -12.28 6.74 0.26
N ILE A 157 -13.09 5.68 0.06
CA ILE A 157 -12.75 4.61 -0.88
C ILE A 157 -12.71 5.14 -2.32
N GLN A 158 -13.65 6.00 -2.71
CA GLN A 158 -13.69 6.57 -4.06
C GLN A 158 -12.46 7.44 -4.34
N GLU A 159 -12.07 8.31 -3.42
CA GLU A 159 -10.83 9.10 -3.53
C GLU A 159 -9.60 8.18 -3.59
N GLY A 160 -9.53 7.17 -2.73
CA GLY A 160 -8.46 6.19 -2.75
C GLY A 160 -8.40 5.38 -4.06
N ASN A 161 -9.54 5.06 -4.67
CA ASN A 161 -9.62 4.39 -5.97
C ASN A 161 -9.07 5.28 -7.10
N LEU A 162 -9.29 6.59 -7.05
CA LEU A 162 -8.67 7.54 -7.99
C LEU A 162 -7.14 7.56 -7.82
N GLY A 163 -6.67 7.49 -6.58
CA GLY A 163 -5.26 7.30 -6.25
C GLY A 163 -4.69 6.03 -6.86
N LEU A 164 -5.35 4.90 -6.63
CA LEU A 164 -4.94 3.60 -7.18
C LEU A 164 -4.84 3.61 -8.70
N ILE A 165 -5.81 4.21 -9.41
CA ILE A 165 -5.77 4.30 -10.88
C ILE A 165 -4.52 5.05 -11.35
N LYS A 166 -4.18 6.17 -10.71
CA LYS A 166 -2.94 6.92 -11.01
C LYS A 166 -1.68 6.09 -10.73
N ALA A 167 -1.69 5.29 -9.66
CA ALA A 167 -0.59 4.38 -9.37
C ALA A 167 -0.44 3.32 -10.48
N VAL A 168 -1.54 2.72 -10.94
CA VAL A 168 -1.52 1.75 -12.06
C VAL A 168 -0.95 2.39 -13.32
N GLU A 169 -1.30 3.64 -13.63
CA GLU A 169 -0.80 4.33 -14.83
C GLU A 169 0.70 4.62 -14.80
N LYS A 170 1.27 4.80 -13.61
CA LYS A 170 2.66 5.24 -13.43
C LYS A 170 3.60 4.16 -12.88
N PHE A 171 3.10 2.97 -12.60
CA PHE A 171 3.90 1.90 -12.03
C PHE A 171 4.97 1.39 -12.99
N ASP A 172 6.22 1.30 -12.50
CA ASP A 172 7.35 0.72 -13.22
C ASP A 172 7.87 -0.51 -12.46
N TYR A 173 7.59 -1.69 -13.01
CA TYR A 173 7.99 -2.98 -12.44
C TYR A 173 9.51 -3.21 -12.43
N ARG A 174 10.28 -2.46 -13.23
CA ARG A 174 11.74 -2.63 -13.34
C ARG A 174 12.48 -2.11 -12.13
N LYS A 175 11.84 -1.26 -11.32
CA LYS A 175 12.39 -0.71 -10.09
C LYS A 175 12.43 -1.72 -8.92
N GLY A 176 11.82 -2.90 -9.09
CA GLY A 176 12.02 -4.03 -8.17
C GLY A 176 11.25 -3.98 -6.85
N TYR A 177 10.38 -2.98 -6.65
CA TYR A 177 9.45 -2.94 -5.53
C TYR A 177 8.07 -3.46 -5.92
N LYS A 178 7.33 -3.98 -4.92
CA LYS A 178 5.97 -4.49 -5.10
C LYS A 178 5.00 -3.36 -5.47
N PHE A 179 3.95 -3.68 -6.24
CA PHE A 179 2.96 -2.68 -6.65
C PHE A 179 2.24 -2.05 -5.45
N SER A 180 1.89 -2.85 -4.44
CA SER A 180 1.21 -2.39 -3.22
C SER A 180 1.99 -1.31 -2.46
N THR A 181 3.32 -1.43 -2.42
CA THR A 181 4.23 -0.43 -1.84
C THR A 181 4.10 0.92 -2.54
N TYR A 182 4.16 0.90 -3.87
CA TYR A 182 4.05 2.09 -4.69
C TYR A 182 2.65 2.72 -4.60
N ALA A 183 1.61 1.91 -4.72
CA ALA A 183 0.22 2.36 -4.75
C ALA A 183 -0.22 3.04 -3.45
N THR A 184 0.33 2.63 -2.30
CA THR A 184 -0.03 3.19 -0.98
C THR A 184 0.10 4.71 -0.93
N TRP A 185 1.09 5.30 -1.62
CA TRP A 185 1.30 6.75 -1.66
C TRP A 185 0.24 7.50 -2.44
N TRP A 186 -0.22 6.91 -3.54
CA TRP A 186 -1.23 7.53 -4.40
C TRP A 186 -2.61 7.49 -3.77
N ILE A 187 -2.88 6.47 -2.95
CA ILE A 187 -4.16 6.23 -2.29
C ILE A 187 -4.34 7.14 -1.04
N ARG A 188 -3.25 7.63 -0.46
CA ARG A 188 -3.26 8.33 0.83
C ARG A 188 -3.82 9.75 0.76
#